data_AF-A0A0A0M0U2-F1
#
_entry.id   AF-A0A0A0M0U2-F1
#
_cell.length_a   1.000
_cell.length_b   1.000
_cell.length_c   1.000
_cell.angle_alpha   90.00
_cell.angle_beta   90.00
_cell.angle_gamma   90.00
#
_symmetry.space_group_name_H-M   'P 1'
#
loop_
_entity.id
_entity.type
_entity.pdbx_description
1 polymer ?
#
loop_
_entity_poly.entity_id
_entity_poly.type
_entity_poly.pdbx_seq_one_letter_code
_entity_poly.pdbx_strand_id
1 'polypeptide(L)' 'MATTRNLKQIDDALQRPGRMDRVFHLQSPTQYEREKILQIAAEEFMDEELINYVDWKKIMRVMKLVNCLPMIFA' A
#
# COMPACT_ATOMS: atom_id res chain seq x y z
N MET A 1 12.20 -13.67 2.67
CA MET A 1 11.58 -12.44 3.22
C MET A 1 10.30 -12.86 3.92
N ALA A 2 10.00 -12.25 5.07
CA ALA A 2 8.78 -12.55 5.83
C ALA A 2 8.00 -11.24 6.03
N THR A 3 6.67 -11.30 5.98
CA THR A 3 5.78 -10.15 6.15
C THR A 3 4.89 -10.39 7.35
N THR A 4 4.75 -9.37 8.21
CA THR A 4 3.82 -9.42 9.35
C THR A 4 3.02 -8.12 9.42
N ARG A 5 1.77 -8.22 9.90
CA ARG A 5 0.99 -7.05 10.29
C ARG A 5 1.34 -6.56 11.70
N ASN A 6 1.80 -7.46 12.57
CA ASN A 6 2.07 -7.17 13.97
C ASN A 6 3.45 -7.70 14.38
N LEU A 7 4.39 -6.79 14.60
CA LEU A 7 5.75 -7.14 15.00
C LEU A 7 5.79 -7.79 16.40
N LYS A 8 4.86 -7.45 17.29
CA LYS A 8 4.81 -7.97 18.66
C LYS A 8 4.41 -9.44 18.76
N GLN A 9 3.85 -10.02 17.70
CA GLN A 9 3.47 -11.43 17.66
C GLN A 9 4.60 -12.34 17.15
N ILE A 10 5.74 -11.76 16.73
CA ILE A 10 6.90 -12.55 16.31
C ILE A 10 7.65 -13.06 17.53
N ASP A 11 8.05 -14.32 17.48
CA ASP A 11 8.90 -14.95 18.50
C ASP A 11 10.26 -14.23 18.61
N ASP A 12 10.69 -13.93 19.84
CA ASP A 12 11.96 -13.25 20.14
C ASP A 12 13.19 -14.04 19.64
N ALA A 13 13.10 -15.36 19.48
CA ALA A 13 14.16 -16.18 18.92
C ALA A 13 14.47 -15.83 17.45
N LEU A 14 13.48 -15.34 16.70
CA LEU A 14 13.65 -14.94 15.30
C LEU A 14 14.29 -13.55 15.16
N GLN A 15 14.14 -12.69 16.18
CA GLN A 15 14.74 -11.34 16.20
C GLN A 15 16.22 -11.36 16.57
N ARG A 16 16.76 -12.52 16.96
CA ARG A 16 18.18 -12.65 17.29
C ARG A 16 19.06 -12.45 16.06
N PRO A 17 20.24 -11.84 16.22
CA PRO A 17 21.18 -11.64 15.12
C PRO A 17 21.57 -12.97 14.48
N GLY A 18 21.54 -13.04 13.15
CA GLY A 18 21.73 -14.24 12.32
C GLY A 18 20.43 -14.86 11.78
N ARG A 19 19.26 -14.26 12.03
CA ARG A 19 17.95 -14.69 11.50
C ARG A 19 17.23 -13.54 10.79
N MET A 20 16.46 -12.74 11.53
CA MET A 20 15.79 -11.54 11.01
C MET A 20 16.57 -10.29 11.44
N ASP A 21 17.67 -10.02 10.74
CA ASP A 21 18.58 -8.91 11.10
C ASP A 21 18.02 -7.52 10.76
N ARG A 22 17.07 -7.44 9.82
CA ARG A 22 16.52 -6.18 9.32
C ARG A 22 15.00 -6.21 9.33
N VAL A 23 14.40 -5.24 9.98
CA VAL A 23 12.96 -5.01 9.98
C VAL A 23 12.68 -3.75 9.17
N PHE A 24 11.75 -3.86 8.21
CA PHE A 24 11.29 -2.72 7.41
C PHE A 24 9.86 -2.37 7.79
N HIS A 25 9.64 -1.14 8.20
CA HIS A 25 8.31 -0.61 8.46
C HIS A 25 7.76 0.04 7.19
N LEU A 26 6.68 -0.53 6.64
CA LEU A 26 5.97 0.09 5.53
C LEU A 26 5.13 1.26 6.08
N GLN A 27 5.37 2.44 5.53
CA GLN A 27 4.55 3.62 5.83
C GLN A 27 3.29 3.60 4.97
N SER A 28 2.22 4.22 5.49
CA SER A 28 1.04 4.45 4.66
C SER A 28 1.37 5.49 3.58
N PRO A 29 0.97 5.25 2.32
CA PRO A 29 1.28 6.17 1.23
C PRO A 29 0.61 7.53 1.47
N THR A 30 1.27 8.59 1.05
CA THR A 30 0.75 9.95 1.04
C THR A 30 -0.41 10.10 0.05
N GLN A 31 -1.10 11.24 0.07
CA GLN A 31 -2.20 11.49 -0.88
C GLN A 31 -1.73 11.44 -2.33
N TYR A 32 -0.55 11.98 -2.62
CA TYR A 32 0.03 12.00 -3.96
C TYR A 32 0.44 10.59 -4.42
N GLU A 33 1.03 9.79 -3.53
CA GLU A 33 1.39 8.41 -3.85
C GLU A 33 0.16 7.54 -4.11
N ARG A 34 -0.92 7.74 -3.35
CA ARG A 34 -2.18 7.04 -3.60
C ARG A 34 -2.80 7.39 -4.95
N GLU A 35 -2.71 8.65 -5.37
CA GLU A 35 -3.17 9.07 -6.71
C GLU A 35 -2.38 8.34 -7.81
N LYS A 36 -1.06 8.26 -7.67
CA LYS A 36 -0.22 7.52 -8.61
C LYS A 36 -0.53 6.02 -8.65
N ILE A 37 -0.68 5.39 -7.49
CA ILE A 37 -1.01 3.95 -7.42
C ILE A 37 -2.33 3.67 -8.13
N LEU A 38 -3.33 4.53 -7.94
CA LEU A 38 -4.62 4.40 -8.61
C LEU A 38 -4.52 4.63 -10.13
N GLN A 39 -3.73 5.60 -10.57
CA GLN A 39 -3.51 5.84 -12.00
C GLN A 39 -2.86 4.64 -12.67
N ILE A 40 -1.80 4.08 -12.07
CA ILE A 40 -1.13 2.88 -12.59
C ILE A 40 -2.10 1.70 -12.64
N ALA A 41 -2.88 1.47 -11.58
CA ALA A 41 -3.88 0.41 -11.58
C ALA A 41 -4.97 0.65 -12.63
N ALA A 42 -5.39 1.89 -12.85
CA ALA A 42 -6.38 2.21 -13.87
C ALA A 42 -5.84 2.02 -15.28
N GLU A 43 -4.57 2.35 -15.54
CA GLU A 43 -3.89 2.04 -16.79
C GLU A 43 -3.82 0.52 -17.08
N GLU A 44 -3.77 -0.32 -16.03
CA GLU A 44 -3.76 -1.77 -16.19
C GLU A 44 -5.16 -2.36 -16.48
N PHE A 45 -6.23 -1.76 -15.93
CA PHE A 45 -7.58 -2.34 -15.97
C PHE A 45 -8.60 -1.57 -16.81
N MET A 46 -8.31 -0.34 -17.25
CA MET A 46 -9.26 0.54 -17.95
C MET A 46 -8.69 1.05 -19.28
N ASP A 47 -9.59 1.38 -20.21
CA ASP A 47 -9.22 2.03 -21.46
C ASP A 47 -8.78 3.49 -21.21
N GLU A 48 -7.81 3.97 -21.99
CA GLU A 48 -7.20 5.31 -21.85
C GLU A 48 -8.23 6.46 -21.89
N GLU A 49 -9.34 6.30 -22.62
CA GLU A 49 -10.40 7.31 -22.70
C GLU A 49 -11.13 7.52 -21.36
N LEU A 50 -11.29 6.45 -20.58
CA LEU A 50 -11.95 6.49 -19.28
C LEU A 50 -11.03 7.12 -18.23
N ILE A 51 -9.73 6.84 -18.29
CA ILE A 51 -8.73 7.36 -17.37
C ILE A 51 -8.70 8.90 -17.40
N ASN A 52 -8.83 9.48 -18.60
CA ASN A 52 -8.85 10.92 -18.82
C ASN A 52 -10.15 11.60 -18.36
N TYR A 53 -11.26 10.86 -18.29
CA TYR A 53 -12.56 11.39 -17.83
C TYR A 53 -12.67 11.46 -16.30
N VAL A 54 -11.87 10.68 -15.59
CA VAL A 54 -11.97 10.52 -14.14
C VAL A 54 -11.33 11.69 -13.38
N ASP A 55 -12.10 12.34 -12.49
CA ASP A 55 -11.57 13.32 -11.54
C ASP A 55 -10.93 12.62 -10.32
N TRP A 56 -9.63 12.36 -10.44
CA TRP A 56 -8.81 11.70 -9.42
C TRP A 56 -8.80 12.46 -8.08
N LYS A 57 -8.93 13.80 -8.09
CA LYS A 57 -8.96 14.59 -6.84
C LYS A 57 -10.21 14.31 -6.03
N LYS A 58 -11.36 14.13 -6.70
CA LYS A 58 -12.63 13.79 -6.06
C LYS A 58 -12.60 12.38 -5.48
N ILE A 59 -12.05 11.41 -6.22
CA ILE A 59 -11.87 10.04 -5.73
C ILE A 59 -10.99 10.01 -4.49
N MET A 60 -9.84 10.69 -4.53
CA MET A 60 -8.92 10.74 -3.39
C MET A 60 -9.54 11.35 -2.13
N ARG A 61 -10.47 12.28 -2.29
CA ARG A 61 -11.21 12.88 -1.16
C ARG A 61 -12.11 11.85 -0.48
N VAL A 62 -12.80 11.02 -1.24
CA VAL A 62 -13.67 9.94 -0.72
C VAL A 62 -12.80 8.82 -0.13
N MET A 63 -11.70 8.48 -0.81
CA MET A 63 -10.83 7.38 -0.40
C MET A 63 -10.09 7.65 0.92
N LYS A 64 -9.91 8.92 1.32
CA LYS A 64 -9.41 9.27 2.67
C LYS A 64 -10.23 8.67 3.81
N LEU A 65 -11.51 8.37 3.59
CA LEU A 65 -12.40 7.78 4.61
C LEU A 65 -12.25 6.26 4.70
N VAL A 66 -11.79 5.62 3.63
CA VAL A 66 -11.50 4.20 3.62
C VAL A 66 -10.04 4.07 4.00
N ASN A 67 -9.77 3.72 5.26
CA ASN A 67 -8.44 3.23 5.66
C ASN A 67 -8.08 2.15 4.66
N CYS A 68 -7.19 2.49 3.71
CA CYS A 68 -6.75 1.59 2.68
C CYS A 68 -6.11 0.43 3.43
N LEU A 69 -6.84 -0.68 3.52
CA LEU A 69 -6.34 -1.90 4.13
C LEU A 69 -4.99 -2.21 3.49
N PRO A 70 -4.00 -2.65 4.28
CA PRO A 70 -2.71 -3.04 3.73
C PRO A 70 -2.89 -4.39 3.04
N MET A 71 -3.42 -4.37 1.82
CA MET A 71 -3.56 -5.54 0.95
C MET A 71 -3.67 -5.07 -0.49
N ILE A 72 -2.54 -4.74 -1.11
CA ILE A 72 -2.45 -4.82 -2.58
C ILE A 72 -1.27 -5.70 -3.04
N PHE A 73 -0.39 -6.16 -2.15
CA PHE A 73 0.62 -7.17 -2.54
C PHE A 73 0.80 -8.21 -1.44
N ALA A 74 -0.03 -9.25 -1.50
CA ALA A 74 0.24 -10.57 -0.95
C ALA A 74 0.04 -11.59 -2.09
#